data_AF-A0A849TLD8-F1
#
_entry.id   AF-A0A849TLD8-F1
#
_cell.length_a   1.000
_cell.length_b   1.000
_cell.length_c   1.000
_cell.angle_alpha   90.00
_cell.angle_beta   90.00
_cell.angle_gamma   90.00
#
_symmetry.space_group_name_H-M   'P 1'
#
loop_
_entity.id
_entity.type
_entity.pdbx_description
1 polymer ?
#
loop_
_entity_poly.entity_id
_entity_poly.type
_entity_poly.pdbx_seq_one_letter_code
_entity_poly.pdbx_strand_id
1 'polypeptide(L)'
;MTALSELDERIRGVRSEILRARDTLHRVEGELDGLQRGHDIVTEDKAGSRYDISGALEIIEVQIAQARKSKRDAQQTLRRLEGELQGLKKIRDIIGGEVVREEPHEADSRTREISSEWRQILSFILSRLPNSVSIGDVMDFVSSKGFDISRNAVRSQLHIYVNRHFLKRISDGHYKATDAIRRVC
;
A
#
# COMPACT_ATOMS: atom_id res chain seq x y z
N MET A 1 21.28 -16.53 25.22
CA MET A 1 20.51 -15.73 24.25
C MET A 1 20.69 -16.37 22.89
N THR A 2 19.63 -16.76 22.19
CA THR A 2 19.72 -17.40 20.87
C THR A 2 19.59 -16.36 19.76
N ALA A 3 20.13 -16.63 18.57
CA ALA A 3 20.03 -15.72 17.41
C ALA A 3 18.58 -15.34 17.06
N LEU A 4 17.62 -16.24 17.31
CA LEU A 4 16.19 -15.96 17.16
C LEU A 4 15.66 -14.96 18.18
N SER A 5 16.07 -15.09 19.44
CA SER A 5 15.66 -14.16 20.51
C SER A 5 16.16 -12.73 20.25
N GLU A 6 17.38 -12.59 19.72
CA GLU A 6 17.94 -11.28 19.36
C GLU A 6 17.21 -10.65 18.18
N LEU A 7 16.84 -11.46 17.20
CA LEU A 7 16.10 -11.01 16.02
C LEU A 7 14.66 -10.62 16.37
N ASP A 8 13.98 -11.38 17.23
CA ASP A 8 12.65 -11.04 17.72
C ASP A 8 12.65 -9.74 18.53
N GLU A 9 13.69 -9.48 19.32
CA GLU A 9 13.89 -8.20 20.02
C GLU A 9 14.02 -7.05 19.01
N ARG A 10 14.83 -7.25 17.95
CA ARG A 10 15.03 -6.25 16.91
C ARG A 10 13.75 -5.98 16.11
N ILE A 11 12.98 -7.01 15.78
CA ILE A 11 11.65 -6.88 15.17
C ILE A 11 10.71 -6.07 16.07
N ARG A 12 10.72 -6.31 17.38
CA ARG A 12 9.91 -5.57 18.35
C ARG A 12 10.34 -4.10 18.45
N GLY A 13 11.64 -3.83 18.43
CA GLY A 13 12.21 -2.49 18.37
C GLY A 13 11.72 -1.71 17.14
N VAL A 14 11.89 -2.29 15.94
CA VAL A 14 11.46 -1.66 14.68
C VAL A 14 9.94 -1.45 14.65
N ARG A 15 9.13 -2.40 15.15
CA ARG A 15 7.67 -2.20 15.30
C ARG A 15 7.33 -0.99 16.18
N SER A 16 8.05 -0.82 17.28
CA SER A 16 7.83 0.30 18.20
C SER A 16 8.22 1.64 17.55
N GLU A 17 9.29 1.65 16.76
CA GLU A 17 9.69 2.83 15.98
C GLU A 17 8.68 3.18 14.89
N ILE A 18 8.10 2.19 14.21
CA ILE A 18 7.02 2.40 13.23
C ILE A 18 5.81 3.05 13.88
N LEU A 19 5.42 2.61 15.09
CA LEU A 19 4.31 3.21 15.83
C LEU A 19 4.60 4.69 16.14
N ARG A 20 5.78 5.00 16.69
CA ARG A 20 6.20 6.38 16.96
C ARG A 20 6.24 7.25 15.69
N ALA A 21 6.70 6.69 14.58
CA ALA A 21 6.72 7.37 13.30
C ALA A 21 5.30 7.65 12.76
N ARG A 22 4.35 6.73 12.97
CA ARG A 22 2.93 6.94 12.63
C ARG A 22 2.29 8.03 13.48
N ASP A 23 2.55 8.03 14.78
CA ASP A 23 2.04 9.06 15.69
C ASP A 23 2.60 10.44 15.32
N THR A 24 3.89 10.51 15.00
CA THR A 24 4.54 11.74 14.53
C THR A 24 3.92 12.24 13.23
N LEU A 25 3.69 11.34 12.27
CA LEU A 25 3.04 11.68 11.01
C LEU A 25 1.63 12.24 11.24
N HIS A 26 0.85 11.57 12.09
CA HIS A 26 -0.51 12.00 12.43
C HIS A 26 -0.53 13.38 13.08
N ARG A 27 0.42 13.66 13.99
CA ARG A 27 0.59 14.97 14.63
C ARG A 27 0.89 16.07 13.59
N VAL A 28 1.82 15.80 12.67
CA VAL A 28 2.19 16.76 11.61
C VAL A 28 1.04 16.98 10.62
N GLU A 29 0.23 15.96 10.35
CA GLU A 29 -1.00 16.11 9.55
C GLU A 29 -2.00 17.03 10.23
N GLY A 30 -2.24 16.86 11.53
CA GLY A 30 -3.10 17.77 12.30
C GLY A 30 -2.58 19.22 12.36
N GLU A 31 -1.26 19.41 12.49
CA GLU A 31 -0.63 20.74 12.42
C GLU A 31 -0.83 21.40 11.06
N LEU A 32 -0.65 20.65 9.97
CA LEU A 32 -0.90 21.13 8.60
C LEU A 32 -2.34 21.56 8.40
N ASP A 33 -3.30 20.73 8.82
CA ASP A 33 -4.72 21.04 8.70
C ASP A 33 -5.09 22.29 9.53
N GLY A 34 -4.45 22.48 10.68
CA GLY A 34 -4.57 23.69 11.49
C GLY A 34 -4.04 24.94 10.78
N LEU A 35 -2.81 24.86 10.24
CA LEU A 35 -2.16 25.96 9.53
C LEU A 35 -2.90 26.33 8.25
N GLN A 36 -3.43 25.35 7.51
CA GLN A 36 -4.22 25.59 6.30
C GLN A 36 -5.52 26.30 6.63
N ARG A 37 -6.25 25.87 7.67
CA ARG A 37 -7.44 26.61 8.13
C ARG A 37 -7.11 28.03 8.57
N GLY A 38 -6.00 28.22 9.29
CA GLY A 38 -5.53 29.55 9.68
C GLY A 38 -5.21 30.43 8.47
N HIS A 39 -4.53 29.87 7.47
CA HIS A 39 -4.25 30.54 6.20
C HIS A 39 -5.55 30.98 5.50
N ASP A 40 -6.53 30.08 5.40
CA ASP A 40 -7.79 30.36 4.72
C ASP A 40 -8.56 31.48 5.43
N ILE A 41 -8.63 31.46 6.76
CA ILE A 41 -9.26 32.52 7.57
C ILE A 41 -8.58 33.88 7.34
N VAL A 42 -7.25 33.94 7.38
CA VAL A 42 -6.50 35.19 7.19
C VAL A 42 -6.63 35.70 5.74
N THR A 43 -6.74 34.78 4.78
CA THR A 43 -6.97 35.13 3.36
C THR A 43 -8.36 35.70 3.15
N GLU A 44 -9.39 35.11 3.77
CA GLU A 44 -10.76 35.66 3.77
C GLU A 44 -10.81 37.04 4.44
N ASP A 45 -10.11 37.22 5.57
CA ASP A 45 -10.06 38.50 6.29
C ASP A 45 -9.30 39.58 5.47
N LYS A 46 -8.23 39.21 4.74
CA LYS A 46 -7.52 40.11 3.83
C LYS A 46 -8.40 40.63 2.69
N ALA A 47 -9.37 39.85 2.22
CA ALA A 47 -10.30 40.30 1.19
C ALA A 47 -11.30 41.36 1.70
N GLY A 48 -11.53 41.45 3.02
CA GLY A 48 -12.44 42.40 3.66
C GLY A 48 -11.78 43.51 4.50
N SER A 49 -10.48 43.41 4.78
CA SER A 49 -9.78 44.26 5.76
C SER A 49 -9.05 45.46 5.13
N ARG A 50 -9.04 46.59 5.83
CA ARG A 50 -8.25 47.81 5.49
C ARG A 50 -6.79 47.73 5.95
N TYR A 51 -6.42 46.69 6.70
CA TYR A 51 -5.07 46.52 7.27
C TYR A 51 -4.21 45.60 6.39
N ASP A 52 -2.90 45.86 6.33
CA ASP A 52 -1.96 44.98 5.63
C ASP A 52 -1.61 43.76 6.49
N ILE A 53 -2.21 42.62 6.15
CA ILE A 53 -1.98 41.31 6.80
C ILE A 53 -0.99 40.44 6.01
N SER A 54 -0.29 41.00 5.02
CA SER A 54 0.62 40.23 4.14
C SER A 54 1.75 39.54 4.91
N GLY A 55 2.29 40.16 5.96
CA GLY A 55 3.31 39.53 6.80
C GLY A 55 2.81 38.32 7.60
N ALA A 56 1.54 38.32 8.02
CA ALA A 56 0.97 37.17 8.74
C ALA A 56 0.77 35.97 7.79
N LEU A 57 0.33 36.22 6.55
CA LEU A 57 0.22 35.19 5.52
C LEU A 57 1.58 34.57 5.19
N GLU A 58 2.62 35.38 5.00
CA GLU A 58 3.97 34.89 4.70
C GLU A 58 4.49 33.95 5.82
N ILE A 59 4.27 34.29 7.09
CA ILE A 59 4.64 33.44 8.23
C ILE A 59 3.89 32.10 8.18
N ILE A 60 2.59 32.11 7.91
CA ILE A 60 1.77 30.89 7.83
C ILE A 60 2.21 30.03 6.64
N GLU A 61 2.48 30.62 5.48
CA GLU A 61 2.96 29.90 4.30
C GLU A 61 4.30 29.21 4.55
N VAL A 62 5.24 29.90 5.23
CA VAL A 62 6.52 29.31 5.64
C VAL A 62 6.31 28.13 6.59
N GLN A 63 5.41 28.26 7.57
CA GLN A 63 5.07 27.18 8.50
C GLN A 63 4.41 25.98 7.78
N ILE A 64 3.51 26.22 6.82
CA ILE A 64 2.92 25.17 5.98
C ILE A 64 4.01 24.46 5.16
N ALA A 65 4.93 25.20 4.55
CA ALA A 65 6.01 24.63 3.77
C ALA A 65 6.92 23.74 4.63
N GLN A 66 7.27 24.19 5.84
CA GLN A 66 8.03 23.41 6.82
C GLN A 66 7.28 22.15 7.25
N ALA A 67 6.00 22.26 7.61
CA ALA A 67 5.21 21.12 8.04
C ALA A 67 5.00 20.08 6.90
N ARG A 68 4.85 20.53 5.64
CA ARG A 68 4.84 19.65 4.45
C ARG A 68 6.16 18.91 4.26
N LYS A 69 7.29 19.56 4.54
CA LYS A 69 8.60 18.89 4.51
C LYS A 69 8.70 17.83 5.60
N SER A 70 8.37 18.18 6.85
CA SER A 70 8.34 17.23 7.97
C SER A 70 7.43 16.04 7.70
N LYS A 71 6.27 16.24 7.06
CA LYS A 71 5.36 15.17 6.63
C LYS A 71 6.04 14.20 5.67
N ARG A 72 6.74 14.72 4.65
CA ARG A 72 7.46 13.90 3.66
C ARG A 72 8.58 13.10 4.32
N ASP A 73 9.36 13.71 5.19
CA ASP A 73 10.47 13.07 5.90
C ASP A 73 9.96 11.94 6.82
N ALA A 74 8.84 12.17 7.53
CA ALA A 74 8.18 11.16 8.36
C ALA A 74 7.65 9.99 7.51
N GLN A 75 7.01 10.27 6.37
CA GLN A 75 6.54 9.23 5.44
C GLN A 75 7.69 8.40 4.86
N GLN A 76 8.82 9.03 4.52
CA GLN A 76 10.00 8.32 4.03
C GLN A 76 10.60 7.42 5.11
N THR A 77 10.70 7.92 6.34
CA THR A 77 11.17 7.15 7.50
C THR A 77 10.30 5.93 7.74
N LEU A 78 8.97 6.10 7.68
CA LEU A 78 8.01 5.02 7.86
C LEU A 78 8.16 3.94 6.79
N ARG A 79 8.30 4.31 5.51
CA ARG A 79 8.59 3.35 4.43
C ARG A 79 9.89 2.59 4.65
N ARG A 80 10.95 3.27 5.10
CA ARG A 80 12.25 2.65 5.40
C ARG A 80 12.10 1.60 6.51
N LEU A 81 11.44 1.97 7.61
CA LEU A 81 11.24 1.07 8.75
C LEU A 81 10.32 -0.11 8.42
N GLU A 82 9.27 0.08 7.62
CA GLU A 82 8.42 -1.01 7.14
C GLU A 82 9.20 -1.99 6.26
N GLY A 83 10.09 -1.49 5.40
CA GLY A 83 11.01 -2.31 4.62
C GLY A 83 12.01 -3.09 5.49
N GLU A 84 12.58 -2.44 6.50
CA GLU A 84 13.47 -3.07 7.47
C GLU A 84 12.75 -4.19 8.25
N LEU A 85 11.53 -3.93 8.74
CA LEU A 85 10.70 -4.92 9.42
C LEU A 85 10.41 -6.12 8.52
N GLN A 86 10.11 -5.89 7.24
CA GLN A 86 9.87 -6.96 6.28
C GLN A 86 11.13 -7.81 6.06
N GLY A 87 12.30 -7.18 5.96
CA GLY A 87 13.58 -7.87 5.86
C GLY A 87 13.89 -8.73 7.08
N LEU A 88 13.73 -8.17 8.29
CA LEU A 88 13.97 -8.89 9.54
C LEU A 88 13.03 -10.08 9.73
N LYS A 89 11.74 -9.96 9.35
CA LYS A 89 10.80 -11.08 9.36
C LYS A 89 11.27 -12.22 8.46
N LYS A 90 11.67 -11.93 7.22
CA LYS A 90 12.21 -12.95 6.31
C LYS A 90 13.42 -13.66 6.87
N ILE A 91 14.37 -12.91 7.45
CA ILE A 91 15.56 -13.48 8.10
C ILE A 91 15.14 -14.38 9.27
N ARG A 92 14.11 -13.97 10.03
CA ARG A 92 13.62 -14.75 11.17
C ARG A 92 13.05 -16.07 10.73
N ASP A 93 12.26 -16.06 9.67
CA ASP A 93 11.66 -17.27 9.13
C ASP A 93 12.76 -18.22 8.62
N ILE A 94 13.81 -17.71 7.97
CA ILE A 94 15.00 -18.49 7.54
C ILE A 94 15.76 -19.12 8.73
N ILE A 95 16.05 -18.33 9.79
CA ILE A 95 16.84 -18.80 10.96
C ILE A 95 15.99 -19.72 11.85
N GLY A 96 14.67 -19.55 11.85
CA GLY A 96 13.72 -20.31 12.68
C GLY A 96 13.66 -21.80 12.38
N GLY A 97 14.39 -22.28 11.37
CA GLY A 97 14.25 -23.65 10.88
C GLY A 97 12.92 -23.89 10.17
N GLU A 98 12.09 -22.86 10.03
CA GLU A 98 11.07 -22.77 9.00
C GLU A 98 11.80 -22.47 7.69
N VAL A 99 12.61 -23.45 7.27
CA VAL A 99 13.04 -23.58 5.89
C VAL A 99 11.73 -23.53 5.12
N VAL A 100 11.42 -22.38 4.53
CA VAL A 100 10.54 -22.32 3.39
C VAL A 100 11.28 -23.13 2.33
N ARG A 101 11.17 -24.46 2.41
CA ARG A 101 10.84 -25.22 1.22
C ARG A 101 9.69 -24.43 0.64
N GLU A 102 9.88 -23.89 -0.56
CA GLU A 102 8.75 -23.44 -1.38
C GLU A 102 7.91 -24.68 -1.72
N GLU A 103 7.32 -25.30 -0.70
CA GLU A 103 6.14 -26.11 -0.80
C GLU A 103 4.95 -25.17 -0.53
N PRO A 104 3.85 -25.34 -1.26
CA PRO A 104 2.80 -24.35 -1.35
C PRO A 104 2.22 -24.08 0.03
N HIS A 105 2.13 -22.80 0.39
CA HIS A 105 1.52 -22.29 1.61
C HIS A 105 0.06 -22.81 1.74
N GLU A 106 -0.14 -23.92 2.44
CA GLU A 106 -1.43 -24.30 3.01
C GLU A 106 -1.55 -23.67 4.39
N ALA A 107 -2.23 -22.51 4.47
CA ALA A 107 -3.20 -22.19 5.53
C ALA A 107 -3.69 -20.74 5.40
N ASP A 108 -4.74 -20.55 4.61
CA ASP A 108 -5.94 -19.94 5.19
C ASP A 108 -7.05 -20.96 4.90
N SER A 109 -7.27 -21.88 5.83
CA SER A 109 -8.35 -22.89 5.83
C SER A 109 -9.70 -22.24 6.13
N ARG A 110 -9.93 -21.08 5.51
CA ARG A 110 -11.22 -20.69 4.95
C ARG A 110 -11.00 -20.66 3.45
N THR A 111 -11.13 -21.81 2.81
CA THR A 111 -11.28 -21.95 1.36
C THR A 111 -12.53 -21.18 0.95
N ARG A 112 -12.43 -19.84 0.87
CA ARG A 112 -13.29 -19.04 0.01
C ARG A 112 -12.92 -19.51 -1.38
N GLU A 113 -13.69 -20.47 -1.87
CA GLU A 113 -13.65 -20.91 -3.25
C GLU A 113 -13.64 -19.68 -4.14
N ILE A 114 -12.74 -19.66 -5.12
CA ILE A 114 -12.71 -18.58 -6.10
C ILE A 114 -14.06 -18.58 -6.80
N SER A 115 -14.77 -17.45 -6.73
CA SER A 115 -16.09 -17.35 -7.35
C SER A 115 -16.00 -17.60 -8.86
N SER A 116 -17.11 -18.02 -9.45
CA SER A 116 -17.17 -18.38 -10.87
C SER A 116 -16.73 -17.23 -11.79
N GLU A 117 -17.05 -16.00 -11.43
CA GLU A 117 -16.71 -14.77 -12.12
C GLU A 117 -15.19 -14.54 -12.09
N TRP A 118 -14.58 -14.69 -10.92
CA TRP A 118 -13.13 -14.53 -10.78
C TRP A 118 -12.35 -15.66 -11.46
N ARG A 119 -12.88 -16.88 -11.50
CA ARG A 119 -12.27 -17.97 -12.28
C ARG A 119 -12.27 -17.67 -13.77
N GLN A 120 -13.36 -17.10 -14.28
CA GLN A 120 -13.43 -16.65 -15.69
C GLN A 120 -12.47 -15.50 -15.99
N ILE A 121 -12.33 -14.54 -15.08
CA ILE A 121 -11.36 -13.44 -15.22
C ILE A 121 -9.93 -13.99 -15.22
N LEU A 122 -9.61 -14.91 -14.32
CA LEU A 122 -8.29 -15.57 -14.28
C LEU A 122 -8.03 -16.39 -15.55
N SER A 123 -9.04 -17.09 -16.07
CA SER A 123 -8.96 -17.83 -17.33
C SER A 123 -8.70 -16.91 -18.52
N PHE A 124 -9.34 -15.73 -18.54
CA PHE A 124 -9.08 -14.69 -19.55
C PHE A 124 -7.63 -14.18 -19.48
N ILE A 125 -7.09 -13.95 -18.27
CA ILE A 125 -5.70 -13.52 -18.12
C ILE A 125 -4.74 -14.64 -18.53
N LEU A 126 -5.05 -15.90 -18.20
CA LEU A 126 -4.28 -17.08 -18.60
C LEU A 126 -4.25 -17.26 -20.13
N SER A 127 -5.37 -17.02 -20.82
CA SER A 127 -5.43 -17.15 -22.29
C SER A 127 -4.63 -16.07 -23.03
N ARG A 128 -4.10 -15.06 -22.32
CA ARG A 128 -3.26 -14.00 -22.88
C ARG A 128 -1.76 -14.27 -22.75
N LEU A 129 -1.36 -15.42 -22.19
CA LEU A 129 0.04 -15.81 -22.13
C LEU A 129 0.69 -15.77 -23.53
N PRO A 130 1.93 -15.23 -23.67
CA PRO A 130 2.82 -14.75 -22.61
C PRO A 130 2.68 -13.25 -22.27
N ASN A 131 1.68 -12.56 -22.82
CA ASN A 131 1.51 -11.11 -22.72
C ASN A 131 0.96 -10.69 -21.36
N SER A 132 1.24 -9.45 -20.96
CA SER A 132 0.57 -8.82 -19.82
C SER A 132 -0.81 -8.30 -20.22
N VAL A 133 -1.71 -8.29 -19.25
CA VAL A 133 -3.07 -7.76 -19.36
C VAL A 133 -3.18 -6.53 -18.47
N SER A 134 -3.76 -5.46 -19.01
CA SER A 134 -4.03 -4.25 -18.23
C SER A 134 -5.34 -4.38 -17.43
N ILE A 135 -5.52 -3.55 -16.40
CA ILE A 135 -6.81 -3.45 -15.71
C ILE A 135 -7.93 -3.04 -16.69
N GLY A 136 -7.61 -2.24 -17.72
CA GLY A 136 -8.56 -1.86 -18.77
C GLY A 136 -9.10 -3.09 -19.49
N ASP A 137 -8.22 -3.96 -19.98
CA ASP A 137 -8.60 -5.18 -20.70
C ASP A 137 -9.44 -6.13 -19.83
N VAL A 138 -9.13 -6.21 -18.53
CA VAL A 138 -9.94 -6.99 -17.58
C VAL A 138 -11.31 -6.37 -17.39
N MET A 139 -11.42 -5.05 -17.29
CA MET A 139 -12.70 -4.35 -17.18
C MET A 139 -13.55 -4.48 -18.45
N ASP A 140 -12.93 -4.48 -19.63
CA ASP A 140 -13.62 -4.73 -20.89
C ASP A 140 -14.18 -6.15 -20.93
N PHE A 141 -13.40 -7.13 -20.45
CA PHE A 141 -13.87 -8.51 -20.30
C PHE A 141 -15.04 -8.63 -19.29
N VAL A 142 -14.90 -8.03 -18.10
CA VAL A 142 -15.93 -7.99 -17.05
C VAL A 142 -17.23 -7.40 -17.59
N SER A 143 -17.14 -6.29 -18.31
CA SER A 143 -18.29 -5.62 -18.94
C SER A 143 -18.90 -6.48 -20.05
N SER A 144 -18.07 -7.13 -20.88
CA SER A 144 -18.54 -8.04 -21.94
C SER A 144 -19.30 -9.26 -21.42
N LYS A 145 -19.03 -9.67 -20.18
CA LYS A 145 -19.68 -10.79 -19.50
C LYS A 145 -20.86 -10.38 -18.62
N GLY A 146 -21.14 -9.08 -18.50
CA GLY A 146 -22.23 -8.55 -17.68
C GLY A 146 -21.98 -8.71 -16.17
N PHE A 147 -20.73 -8.79 -15.73
CA PHE A 147 -20.40 -8.88 -14.31
C PHE A 147 -20.46 -7.50 -13.65
N ASP A 148 -21.17 -7.39 -12.53
CA ASP A 148 -21.22 -6.16 -11.72
C ASP A 148 -20.00 -6.09 -10.77
N ILE A 149 -18.81 -5.89 -11.35
CA ILE A 149 -17.56 -5.79 -10.62
C ILE A 149 -16.92 -4.43 -10.90
N SER A 150 -16.73 -3.64 -9.86
CA SER A 150 -16.07 -2.34 -9.99
C SER A 150 -14.58 -2.47 -10.29
N ARG A 151 -14.01 -1.44 -10.94
CA ARG A 151 -12.56 -1.35 -11.21
C ARG A 151 -11.71 -1.47 -9.94
N ASN A 152 -12.19 -0.92 -8.82
CA ASN A 152 -11.51 -1.03 -7.54
C ASN A 152 -11.52 -2.46 -7.00
N ALA A 153 -12.63 -3.18 -7.16
CA ALA A 153 -12.70 -4.60 -6.80
C ALA A 153 -11.75 -5.44 -7.65
N VAL A 154 -11.68 -5.20 -8.97
CA VAL A 154 -10.66 -5.81 -9.86
C VAL A 154 -9.25 -5.54 -9.38
N ARG A 155 -8.90 -4.28 -9.12
CA ARG A 155 -7.54 -3.92 -8.66
C ARG A 155 -7.18 -4.63 -7.35
N SER A 156 -8.07 -4.60 -6.37
CA SER A 156 -7.86 -5.25 -5.07
C SER A 156 -7.72 -6.77 -5.21
N GLN A 157 -8.59 -7.40 -6.00
CA GLN A 157 -8.58 -8.84 -6.16
C GLN A 157 -7.36 -9.33 -6.96
N LEU A 158 -6.97 -8.63 -8.03
CA LEU A 158 -5.75 -8.96 -8.76
C LEU A 158 -4.51 -8.81 -7.88
N HIS A 159 -4.49 -7.84 -6.96
CA HIS A 159 -3.42 -7.72 -5.97
C HIS A 159 -3.37 -8.93 -5.03
N ILE A 160 -4.52 -9.44 -4.57
CA ILE A 160 -4.59 -10.67 -3.79
C ILE A 160 -4.04 -11.86 -4.59
N TYR A 161 -4.37 -11.97 -5.89
CA TYR A 161 -3.86 -13.04 -6.74
C TYR A 161 -2.37 -12.95 -7.06
N VAL A 162 -1.80 -11.75 -7.01
CA VAL A 162 -0.34 -11.57 -7.02
C VAL A 162 0.28 -12.14 -5.75
N ASN A 163 -0.31 -11.86 -4.57
CA ASN A 163 0.17 -12.41 -3.30
C ASN A 163 0.00 -13.93 -3.21
N ARG A 164 -0.98 -14.50 -3.93
CA ARG A 164 -1.18 -15.96 -4.07
C ARG A 164 -0.36 -16.60 -5.20
N HIS A 165 0.56 -15.85 -5.81
CA HIS A 165 1.42 -16.30 -6.91
C HIS A 165 0.72 -16.75 -8.20
N PHE A 166 -0.59 -16.51 -8.37
CA PHE A 166 -1.31 -16.80 -9.62
C PHE A 166 -0.99 -15.78 -10.72
N LEU A 167 -0.67 -14.55 -10.31
CA LEU A 167 -0.33 -13.44 -11.18
C LEU A 167 1.00 -12.82 -10.77
N LYS A 168 1.68 -12.17 -11.71
CA LYS A 168 2.85 -11.33 -11.48
C LYS A 168 2.54 -9.92 -11.96
N ARG A 169 2.73 -8.91 -11.10
CA ARG A 169 2.61 -7.50 -11.49
C ARG A 169 3.88 -7.08 -12.20
N ILE A 170 3.74 -6.57 -13.43
CA ILE A 170 4.87 -6.12 -14.25
C ILE A 170 5.09 -4.61 -14.08
N SER A 171 4.02 -3.84 -14.13
CA SER A 171 4.01 -2.38 -13.94
C SER A 171 2.67 -1.95 -13.32
N ASP A 172 2.46 -0.65 -13.10
CA ASP A 172 1.18 -0.20 -12.56
C ASP A 172 0.03 -0.55 -13.50
N GLY A 173 -0.99 -1.19 -12.94
CA GLY A 173 -2.15 -1.68 -13.68
C GLY A 173 -1.90 -2.82 -14.67
N HIS A 174 -0.71 -3.44 -14.73
CA HIS A 174 -0.40 -4.53 -15.66
C HIS A 174 -0.01 -5.83 -14.95
N TYR A 175 -0.68 -6.91 -15.33
CA TYR A 175 -0.57 -8.22 -14.68
C TYR A 175 -0.27 -9.30 -15.72
N LYS A 176 0.56 -10.26 -15.35
CA LYS A 176 0.91 -11.42 -16.18
C LYS A 176 0.54 -12.70 -15.44
N ALA A 177 -0.09 -13.66 -16.13
CA ALA A 177 -0.33 -14.97 -15.56
C ALA A 177 0.97 -15.74 -15.27
N THR A 178 0.98 -16.50 -14.19
CA THR A 178 2.02 -17.49 -13.88
C THR A 178 1.50 -18.89 -14.15
N ASP A 179 2.35 -19.92 -14.16
CA ASP A 179 1.89 -21.31 -14.33
C ASP A 179 1.03 -21.82 -13.16
N ALA A 180 1.12 -21.20 -11.99
CA ALA A 180 0.33 -21.57 -10.82
C ALA A 180 -1.19 -21.40 -11.03
N ILE A 181 -1.59 -20.46 -11.89
CA ILE A 181 -3.00 -20.18 -12.20
C ILE A 181 -3.71 -21.37 -12.88
N ARG A 182 -2.96 -22.23 -13.59
CA ARG A 182 -3.48 -23.41 -14.31
C ARG A 182 -4.08 -24.47 -13.39
N ARG A 183 -3.75 -24.42 -12.10
CA ARG A 183 -4.29 -25.35 -11.09
C ARG A 183 -5.68 -24.94 -10.58
N VAL A 184 -6.14 -23.74 -10.95
CA VAL A 184 -7.32 -23.09 -10.34
C VAL A 184 -8.36 -22.65 -11.38
N CYS A 185 -7.94 -22.55 -12.64
CA CYS A 185 -8.80 -22.32 -13.81
C CYS A 185 -9.02 -23.64 -14.54
#